data_AF-A0A2S2P0J5-F1
#
_entry.id   AF-A0A2S2P0J5-F1
#
_cell.length_a   1.000
_cell.length_b   1.000
_cell.length_c   1.000
_cell.angle_alpha   90.00
_cell.angle_beta   90.00
_cell.angle_gamma   90.00
#
_symmetry.space_group_name_H-M   'P 1'
#
loop_
_entity.id
_entity.type
_entity.pdbx_description
1 polymer ?
#
loop_
_entity_poly.entity_id
_entity_poly.type
_entity_poly.pdbx_seq_one_letter_code
_entity_poly.pdbx_strand_id
1 'polypeptide(L)'
;MHQPSRSEKYLCSLASGKWILHPSYIDDCLEENCFLPEDKYEWGNPLSDLSLSTPLHGAGYRWRSKIRSSRAGAFSGMKAVLMTSDNRYQALLRLIQAGGGMILDKKDLLQSTHCIIDHGYGNIPVPLNELAVKGILLLPALFLADFLIKDPSPDPKKCLIPEYQAFYNRLAPNT
;
A
#
# COMPACT_ATOMS: atom_id res chain seq x y z
N MET A 1 -6.58 23.26 9.83
CA MET A 1 -5.44 22.65 9.09
C MET A 1 -5.95 21.44 8.33
N HIS A 2 -5.99 21.50 7.00
CA HIS A 2 -6.42 20.37 6.15
C HIS A 2 -5.22 19.48 5.85
N GLN A 3 -4.97 18.51 6.72
CA GLN A 3 -3.87 17.55 6.55
C GLN A 3 -4.40 16.21 6.05
N PRO A 4 -3.64 15.48 5.21
CA PRO A 4 -4.02 14.14 4.81
C PRO A 4 -4.11 13.20 6.01
N SER A 5 -5.07 12.27 5.98
CA SER A 5 -5.24 11.21 6.97
C SER A 5 -5.01 9.84 6.34
N ARG A 6 -4.71 8.81 7.14
CA ARG A 6 -4.53 7.42 6.68
C ARG A 6 -5.84 6.72 6.30
N SER A 7 -6.80 7.47 5.77
CA SER A 7 -8.09 6.95 5.30
C SER A 7 -7.92 6.03 4.09
N GLU A 8 -8.91 5.16 3.84
CA GLU A 8 -8.92 4.29 2.66
C GLU A 8 -8.77 5.11 1.37
N LYS A 9 -9.53 6.21 1.23
CA LYS A 9 -9.45 7.11 0.08
C LYS A 9 -8.02 7.60 -0.17
N TYR A 10 -7.33 8.03 0.89
CA TYR A 10 -5.94 8.50 0.79
C TYR A 10 -4.99 7.38 0.35
N LEU A 11 -5.08 6.21 0.98
CA LEU A 11 -4.22 5.07 0.65
C LEU A 11 -4.45 4.57 -0.79
N CYS A 12 -5.70 4.54 -1.26
CA CYS A 12 -6.02 4.20 -2.66
C CYS A 12 -5.45 5.23 -3.64
N SER A 13 -5.51 6.53 -3.30
CA SER A 13 -4.88 7.59 -4.11
C SER A 13 -3.37 7.42 -4.20
N LEU A 14 -2.69 7.08 -3.09
CA LEU A 14 -1.27 6.74 -3.11
C LEU A 14 -1.00 5.52 -4.00
N ALA A 15 -1.72 4.43 -3.77
CA ALA A 15 -1.50 3.16 -4.46
C ALA A 15 -1.66 3.27 -5.98
N SER A 16 -2.58 4.14 -6.43
CA SER A 16 -2.88 4.39 -7.84
C SER A 16 -2.18 5.62 -8.43
N GLY A 17 -1.31 6.30 -7.66
CA GLY A 17 -0.48 7.41 -8.13
C GLY A 17 -1.26 8.66 -8.52
N LYS A 18 -2.32 9.00 -7.79
CA LYS A 18 -3.12 10.21 -8.02
C LYS A 18 -2.44 11.44 -7.44
N TRP A 19 -2.77 12.59 -8.02
CA TRP A 19 -2.48 13.89 -7.41
C TRP A 19 -3.16 14.01 -6.04
N ILE A 20 -2.39 14.44 -5.05
CA ILE A 20 -2.88 14.71 -3.69
C ILE A 20 -2.51 16.15 -3.35
N LEU A 21 -3.49 17.03 -3.56
CA LEU A 21 -3.27 18.48 -3.54
C LEU A 21 -3.81 19.12 -2.26
N HIS A 22 -3.24 20.25 -1.88
CA HIS A 22 -3.78 21.15 -0.89
C HIS A 22 -5.12 21.75 -1.39
N PRO A 23 -6.11 21.98 -0.51
CA PRO A 23 -7.41 22.51 -0.92
C PRO A 23 -7.36 23.82 -1.70
N SER A 24 -6.34 24.67 -1.44
CA SER A 24 -6.15 25.94 -2.17
C SER A 24 -5.99 25.76 -3.69
N TYR A 25 -5.68 24.56 -4.17
CA TYR A 25 -5.71 24.27 -5.60
C TYR A 25 -7.08 24.60 -6.21
N ILE A 26 -8.16 24.19 -5.54
CA ILE A 26 -9.51 24.41 -6.04
C ILE A 26 -9.90 25.88 -5.93
N ASP A 27 -9.49 26.55 -4.84
CA ASP A 27 -9.74 27.97 -4.61
C ASP A 27 -9.07 28.80 -5.74
N ASP A 28 -7.78 28.58 -5.98
CA ASP A 28 -7.02 29.32 -7.01
C ASP A 28 -7.51 28.98 -8.44
N CYS A 29 -7.88 27.73 -8.71
CA CYS A 29 -8.47 27.37 -10.01
C CYS A 29 -9.82 28.07 -10.26
N LEU A 30 -10.60 28.29 -9.19
CA LEU A 30 -11.88 29.00 -9.29
C LEU A 30 -11.66 30.49 -9.56
N GLU A 31 -10.67 31.10 -8.92
CA GLU A 31 -10.28 32.50 -9.15
C GLU A 31 -9.76 32.73 -10.59
N GLU A 32 -8.91 31.83 -11.08
CA GLU A 32 -8.32 31.90 -12.43
C GLU A 32 -9.24 31.35 -13.52
N ASN A 33 -10.41 30.82 -13.14
CA ASN A 33 -11.41 30.22 -14.04
C ASN A 33 -10.82 29.15 -14.99
N CYS A 34 -9.81 28.41 -14.52
CA CYS A 34 -9.19 27.30 -15.25
C CYS A 34 -8.45 26.35 -14.29
N PHE A 35 -8.15 25.13 -14.74
CA PHE A 35 -7.31 24.22 -13.96
C PHE A 35 -5.84 24.64 -14.07
N LEU A 36 -5.25 24.94 -12.91
CA LEU A 36 -3.84 25.29 -12.79
C LEU A 36 -2.94 24.04 -12.77
N PRO A 37 -1.63 24.19 -13.04
CA PRO A 37 -0.66 23.12 -12.82
C PRO A 37 -0.61 22.66 -11.37
N GLU A 38 -0.68 21.35 -11.14
CA GLU A 38 -0.87 20.76 -9.82
C GLU A 38 0.39 20.79 -8.93
N ASP A 39 1.59 20.89 -9.53
CA ASP A 39 2.86 20.65 -8.85
C ASP A 39 3.08 21.50 -7.59
N LYS A 40 2.71 22.79 -7.63
CA LYS A 40 2.84 23.72 -6.49
C LYS A 40 1.87 23.45 -5.35
N TYR A 41 0.85 22.63 -5.62
CA TYR A 41 -0.22 22.31 -4.67
C TYR A 41 -0.08 20.90 -4.10
N GLU A 42 0.81 20.08 -4.63
CA GLU A 42 1.02 18.72 -4.15
C GLU A 42 1.93 18.73 -2.91
N TRP A 43 1.52 18.00 -1.87
CA TRP A 43 2.34 17.83 -0.68
C TRP A 43 3.63 17.04 -1.00
N GLY A 44 4.77 17.61 -0.59
CA GLY A 44 6.09 16.98 -0.74
C GLY A 44 6.64 17.00 -2.16
N ASN A 45 6.00 17.74 -3.08
CA ASN A 45 6.57 18.03 -4.39
C ASN A 45 7.72 19.05 -4.23
N PRO A 46 8.89 18.86 -4.86
CA PRO A 46 10.01 19.81 -4.80
C PRO A 46 9.68 21.22 -5.31
N LEU A 47 8.60 21.38 -6.08
CA LEU A 47 8.12 22.67 -6.60
C LEU A 47 7.09 23.34 -5.67
N SER A 48 6.78 22.74 -4.53
CA SER A 48 5.76 23.18 -3.58
C SER A 48 6.40 23.59 -2.25
N ASP A 49 5.99 24.73 -1.71
CA ASP A 49 6.41 25.21 -0.38
C ASP A 49 5.55 24.63 0.75
N LEU A 50 4.57 23.79 0.42
CA LEU A 50 3.69 23.14 1.39
C LEU A 50 4.50 22.15 2.24
N SER A 51 4.35 22.18 3.57
CA SER A 51 5.05 21.27 4.47
C SER A 51 4.11 20.52 5.43
N LEU A 52 4.37 19.23 5.64
CA LEU A 52 3.72 18.42 6.67
C LEU A 52 4.80 17.80 7.57
N SER A 53 4.67 17.99 8.88
CA SER A 53 5.50 17.32 9.89
C SER A 53 5.04 15.87 10.14
N THR A 54 4.73 15.14 9.06
CA THR A 54 4.22 13.77 9.13
C THR A 54 4.90 12.88 8.09
N PRO A 55 4.94 11.55 8.30
CA PRO A 55 5.40 10.61 7.28
C PRO A 55 4.61 10.66 5.96
N LEU A 56 3.45 11.32 5.94
CA LEU A 56 2.59 11.47 4.76
C LEU A 56 3.15 12.49 3.77
N HIS A 57 4.02 13.40 4.23
CA HIS A 57 4.44 14.59 3.49
C HIS A 57 4.87 14.31 2.05
N GLY A 58 5.77 13.36 1.83
CA GLY A 58 6.27 13.00 0.50
C GLY A 58 5.57 11.80 -0.15
N ALA A 59 4.65 11.14 0.54
CA ALA A 59 4.12 9.86 0.07
C ALA A 59 3.37 9.98 -1.28
N GLY A 60 2.55 11.02 -1.42
CA GLY A 60 1.82 11.32 -2.67
C GLY A 60 2.75 11.53 -3.84
N TYR A 61 3.64 12.52 -3.73
CA TYR A 61 4.63 12.85 -4.75
C TYR A 61 5.47 11.63 -5.18
N ARG A 62 5.99 10.85 -4.21
CA ARG A 62 6.82 9.67 -4.50
C ARG A 62 6.07 8.64 -5.34
N TRP A 63 4.86 8.26 -4.93
CA TRP A 63 4.09 7.25 -5.65
C TRP A 63 3.58 7.75 -6.99
N ARG A 64 3.08 8.99 -7.06
CA ARG A 64 2.67 9.62 -8.32
C ARG A 64 3.82 9.65 -9.32
N SER A 65 5.01 10.06 -8.90
CA SER A 65 6.21 10.11 -9.74
C SER A 65 6.65 8.72 -10.21
N LYS A 66 6.69 7.74 -9.30
CA LYS A 66 7.06 6.35 -9.59
C LYS A 66 6.08 5.68 -10.55
N ILE A 67 4.78 5.87 -10.35
CA ILE A 67 3.72 5.25 -11.17
C ILE A 67 3.63 5.92 -12.54
N ARG A 68 3.89 7.24 -12.63
CA ARG A 68 3.95 7.95 -13.90
C ARG A 68 5.04 7.39 -14.83
N SER A 69 6.20 7.01 -14.29
CA SER A 69 7.30 6.45 -15.07
C SER A 69 7.12 4.97 -15.39
N SER A 70 6.65 4.15 -14.44
CA SER A 70 6.51 2.70 -14.62
C SER A 70 5.19 2.27 -15.29
N ARG A 71 4.15 3.11 -15.25
CA ARG A 71 2.75 2.77 -15.57
C ARG A 71 2.18 1.61 -14.73
N ALA A 72 2.84 1.25 -13.63
CA ALA A 72 2.48 0.15 -12.76
C ALA A 72 2.16 0.69 -11.37
N GLY A 73 0.98 0.34 -10.84
CA GLY A 73 0.53 0.76 -9.50
C GLY A 73 1.40 0.19 -8.37
N ALA A 74 1.18 0.68 -7.15
CA ALA A 74 2.03 0.36 -6.00
C ALA A 74 2.10 -1.14 -5.65
N PHE A 75 1.05 -1.89 -5.97
CA PHE A 75 0.93 -3.32 -5.72
C PHE A 75 0.95 -4.15 -7.01
N SER A 76 1.49 -3.59 -8.10
CA SER A 76 1.65 -4.32 -9.36
C SER A 76 2.44 -5.62 -9.16
N GLY A 77 1.89 -6.74 -9.63
CA GLY A 77 2.46 -8.08 -9.44
C GLY A 77 2.06 -8.77 -8.13
N MET A 78 1.35 -8.08 -7.22
CA MET A 78 0.80 -8.69 -6.02
C MET A 78 -0.37 -9.61 -6.37
N LYS A 79 -0.32 -10.87 -5.93
CA LYS A 79 -1.44 -11.81 -5.85
C LYS A 79 -1.70 -12.07 -4.38
N ALA A 80 -2.71 -11.42 -3.81
CA ALA A 80 -2.97 -11.44 -2.38
C ALA A 80 -4.16 -12.33 -2.02
N VAL A 81 -4.01 -13.09 -0.94
CA VAL A 81 -5.15 -13.65 -0.20
C VAL A 81 -5.36 -12.81 1.06
N LEU A 82 -6.61 -12.49 1.38
CA LEU A 82 -6.98 -11.73 2.58
C LEU A 82 -7.55 -12.67 3.65
N MET A 83 -6.90 -12.67 4.82
CA MET A 83 -7.31 -13.38 6.03
C MET A 83 -7.60 -12.36 7.12
N THR A 84 -8.71 -11.64 6.94
CA THR A 84 -9.11 -10.52 7.78
C THR A 84 -10.58 -10.62 8.15
N SER A 85 -11.00 -9.83 9.12
CA SER A 85 -12.43 -9.60 9.38
C SER A 85 -13.16 -9.06 8.14
N ASP A 86 -14.45 -9.35 8.02
CA ASP A 86 -15.27 -8.93 6.86
C ASP A 86 -15.28 -7.41 6.70
N ASN A 87 -15.35 -6.68 7.83
CA ASN A 87 -15.30 -5.21 7.85
C ASN A 87 -14.03 -4.65 7.20
N ARG A 88 -12.89 -5.33 7.37
CA ARG A 88 -11.60 -4.91 6.79
C ARG A 88 -11.37 -5.46 5.39
N TYR A 89 -11.93 -6.63 5.08
CA TYR A 89 -11.73 -7.31 3.81
C TYR A 89 -12.03 -6.39 2.62
N GLN A 90 -13.19 -5.73 2.65
CA GLN A 90 -13.64 -4.89 1.53
C GLN A 90 -12.74 -3.66 1.32
N ALA A 91 -12.27 -3.03 2.40
CA ALA A 91 -11.35 -1.89 2.32
C ALA A 91 -9.98 -2.30 1.78
N LEU A 92 -9.44 -3.43 2.22
CA LEU A 92 -8.15 -3.96 1.76
C LEU A 92 -8.22 -4.46 0.32
N LEU A 93 -9.33 -5.09 -0.07
CA LEU A 93 -9.59 -5.50 -1.45
C LEU A 93 -9.51 -4.30 -2.40
N ARG A 94 -10.22 -3.21 -2.09
CA ARG A 94 -10.21 -1.98 -2.91
C ARG A 94 -8.84 -1.34 -2.93
N LEU A 95 -8.13 -1.31 -1.81
CA LEU A 95 -6.78 -0.77 -1.71
C LEU A 95 -5.79 -1.53 -2.61
N ILE A 96 -5.79 -2.87 -2.53
CA ILE A 96 -4.89 -3.70 -3.32
C ILE A 96 -5.20 -3.55 -4.81
N GLN A 97 -6.48 -3.59 -5.19
CA GLN A 97 -6.91 -3.42 -6.58
C GLN A 97 -6.58 -2.01 -7.12
N ALA A 98 -6.74 -0.96 -6.32
CA ALA A 98 -6.35 0.40 -6.70
C ALA A 98 -4.84 0.49 -7.00
N GLY A 99 -4.02 -0.28 -6.28
CA GLY A 99 -2.59 -0.40 -6.56
C GLY A 99 -2.21 -1.37 -7.68
N GLY A 100 -3.18 -1.95 -8.40
CA GLY A 100 -2.92 -2.91 -9.48
C GLY A 100 -2.59 -4.33 -9.01
N GLY A 101 -2.87 -4.65 -7.74
CA GLY A 101 -2.79 -6.02 -7.23
C GLY A 101 -4.06 -6.83 -7.51
N MET A 102 -3.92 -8.16 -7.46
CA MET A 102 -4.98 -9.12 -7.65
C MET A 102 -5.35 -9.78 -6.31
N ILE A 103 -6.65 -9.97 -6.06
CA ILE A 103 -7.15 -10.77 -4.94
C ILE A 103 -7.42 -12.19 -5.44
N LEU A 104 -6.92 -13.18 -4.72
CA LEU A 104 -7.21 -14.60 -4.92
C LEU A 104 -8.16 -15.11 -3.83
N ASP A 105 -8.87 -16.21 -4.13
CA ASP A 105 -9.66 -16.91 -3.14
C ASP A 105 -8.76 -17.57 -2.08
N LYS A 106 -9.31 -17.78 -0.87
CA LYS A 106 -8.57 -18.44 0.22
C LYS A 106 -8.07 -19.85 -0.13
N LYS A 107 -8.80 -20.57 -1.00
CA LYS A 107 -8.40 -21.90 -1.50
C LYS A 107 -7.15 -21.86 -2.38
N ASP A 108 -6.86 -20.71 -2.99
CA ASP A 108 -5.73 -20.50 -3.90
C ASP A 108 -4.50 -19.92 -3.19
N LEU A 109 -4.46 -20.02 -1.85
CA LEU A 109 -3.37 -19.49 -1.02
C LEU A 109 -1.98 -19.93 -1.49
N LEU A 110 -1.81 -21.20 -1.87
CA LEU A 110 -0.51 -21.71 -2.34
C LEU A 110 -0.06 -21.14 -3.70
N GLN A 111 -0.93 -20.42 -4.40
CA GLN A 111 -0.64 -19.73 -5.67
C GLN A 111 -0.43 -18.22 -5.49
N SER A 112 -0.61 -17.72 -4.27
CA SER A 112 -0.48 -16.30 -3.96
C SER A 112 0.99 -15.90 -3.82
N THR A 113 1.26 -14.59 -3.88
CA THR A 113 2.56 -14.02 -3.48
C THR A 113 2.52 -13.45 -2.08
N HIS A 114 1.33 -13.02 -1.64
CA HIS A 114 1.11 -12.39 -0.34
C HIS A 114 -0.12 -13.01 0.33
N CYS A 115 -0.06 -13.12 1.65
CA CYS A 115 -1.21 -13.36 2.51
C CYS A 115 -1.27 -12.22 3.52
N ILE A 116 -2.34 -11.43 3.47
CA ILE A 116 -2.53 -10.28 4.35
C ILE A 116 -3.45 -10.67 5.48
N ILE A 117 -2.97 -10.56 6.72
CA ILE A 117 -3.60 -11.15 7.90
C ILE A 117 -3.87 -10.08 8.97
N ASP A 118 -5.02 -10.16 9.63
CA ASP A 118 -5.28 -9.37 10.84
C ASP A 118 -4.59 -9.99 12.07
N HIS A 119 -4.20 -9.15 13.03
CA HIS A 119 -3.67 -9.66 14.30
C HIS A 119 -4.70 -10.55 15.00
N GLY A 120 -4.34 -11.79 15.30
CA GLY A 120 -5.24 -12.77 15.94
C GLY A 120 -6.30 -13.37 15.00
N TYR A 121 -6.21 -13.17 13.68
CA TYR A 121 -7.04 -13.93 12.75
C TYR A 121 -6.69 -15.42 12.82
N GLY A 122 -7.71 -16.27 12.77
CA GLY A 122 -7.64 -17.70 13.10
C GLY A 122 -6.69 -18.55 12.24
N ASN A 123 -6.80 -19.88 12.38
CA ASN A 123 -5.88 -20.82 11.75
C ASN A 123 -5.76 -20.59 10.23
N ILE A 124 -4.52 -20.38 9.79
CA ILE A 124 -4.14 -20.41 8.39
C ILE A 124 -4.41 -21.84 7.88
N PRO A 125 -5.20 -22.03 6.81
CA PRO A 125 -5.69 -23.34 6.38
C PRO A 125 -4.60 -24.23 5.74
N VAL A 126 -3.35 -23.77 5.75
CA VAL A 126 -2.19 -24.43 5.16
C VAL A 126 -1.04 -24.37 6.17
N PRO A 127 -0.27 -25.46 6.35
CA PRO A 127 0.91 -25.47 7.19
C PRO A 127 1.92 -24.38 6.82
N LEU A 128 2.48 -23.69 7.83
CA LEU A 128 3.42 -22.58 7.62
C LEU A 128 4.67 -22.98 6.84
N ASN A 129 5.16 -24.20 7.00
CA ASN A 129 6.30 -24.71 6.21
C ASN A 129 6.01 -24.78 4.71
N GLU A 130 4.79 -25.13 4.30
CA GLU A 130 4.42 -25.18 2.87
C GLU A 130 4.37 -23.78 2.26
N LEU A 131 3.83 -22.80 3.01
CA LEU A 131 3.83 -21.39 2.61
C LEU A 131 5.26 -20.86 2.47
N ALA A 132 6.13 -21.23 3.41
CA ALA A 132 7.53 -20.82 3.43
C ALA A 132 8.30 -21.38 2.23
N VAL A 133 8.15 -22.67 1.91
CA VAL A 133 8.78 -23.29 0.73
C VAL A 133 8.36 -22.61 -0.57
N LYS A 134 7.13 -22.08 -0.64
CA LYS A 134 6.63 -21.30 -1.78
C LYS A 134 7.07 -19.83 -1.78
N GLY A 135 7.73 -19.37 -0.71
CA GLY A 135 8.15 -17.98 -0.56
C GLY A 135 6.99 -16.99 -0.37
N ILE A 136 5.83 -17.45 0.11
CA ILE A 136 4.66 -16.59 0.29
C ILE A 136 4.89 -15.66 1.48
N LEU A 137 4.64 -14.36 1.29
CA LEU A 137 4.81 -13.37 2.35
C LEU A 137 3.53 -13.26 3.21
N LEU A 138 3.59 -13.75 4.45
CA LEU A 138 2.51 -13.59 5.43
C LEU A 138 2.74 -12.29 6.21
N LEU A 139 1.95 -11.27 5.90
CA LEU A 139 2.16 -9.90 6.39
C LEU A 139 0.93 -9.40 7.17
N PRO A 140 1.13 -8.59 8.21
CA PRO A 140 0.02 -7.92 8.88
C PRO A 140 -0.64 -6.91 7.93
N ALA A 141 -1.96 -6.74 8.04
CA ALA A 141 -2.70 -5.76 7.21
C ALA A 141 -2.16 -4.32 7.30
N LEU A 142 -1.52 -3.95 8.41
CA LEU A 142 -0.87 -2.64 8.57
C LEU A 142 0.30 -2.44 7.58
N PHE A 143 0.93 -3.51 7.12
CA PHE A 143 2.05 -3.46 6.17
C PHE A 143 1.70 -2.68 4.91
N LEU A 144 0.48 -2.83 4.36
CA LEU A 144 0.08 -2.15 3.12
C LEU A 144 0.11 -0.63 3.27
N ALA A 145 -0.37 -0.11 4.40
CA ALA A 145 -0.34 1.33 4.67
C ALA A 145 1.10 1.81 4.90
N ASP A 146 1.89 1.06 5.68
CA ASP A 146 3.28 1.37 5.95
C ASP A 146 4.15 1.36 4.68
N PHE A 147 3.90 0.42 3.77
CA PHE A 147 4.53 0.33 2.46
C PHE A 147 4.30 1.60 1.62
N LEU A 148 3.08 2.14 1.67
CA LEU A 148 2.72 3.33 0.92
C LEU A 148 3.28 4.61 1.56
N ILE A 149 3.34 4.67 2.89
CA ILE A 149 3.61 5.90 3.64
C ILE A 149 5.09 6.06 3.99
N LYS A 150 5.73 5.03 4.54
CA LYS A 150 7.09 5.14 5.10
C LYS A 150 8.13 5.32 4.00
N ASP A 151 9.20 6.01 4.37
CA ASP A 151 10.36 6.28 3.53
C ASP A 151 11.63 6.12 4.37
N PRO A 152 12.48 5.11 4.10
CA PRO A 152 12.32 4.10 3.06
C PRO A 152 11.12 3.17 3.30
N SER A 153 10.57 2.59 2.22
CA SER A 153 9.52 1.58 2.33
C SER A 153 10.01 0.37 3.15
N PRO A 154 9.19 -0.19 4.06
CA PRO A 154 9.54 -1.36 4.85
C PRO A 154 9.86 -2.57 3.96
N ASP A 155 10.89 -3.31 4.36
CA ASP A 155 11.24 -4.61 3.77
C ASP A 155 10.16 -5.65 4.17
N PRO A 156 9.42 -6.25 3.21
CA PRO A 156 8.41 -7.25 3.51
C PRO A 156 8.95 -8.44 4.30
N LYS A 157 10.18 -8.90 4.04
CA LYS A 157 10.78 -10.06 4.72
C LYS A 157 11.02 -9.79 6.21
N LYS A 158 11.16 -8.52 6.61
CA LYS A 158 11.30 -8.07 8.01
C LYS A 158 9.95 -7.78 8.68
N CYS A 159 8.86 -7.74 7.92
CA CYS A 159 7.51 -7.45 8.41
C CYS A 159 6.61 -8.70 8.45
N LEU A 160 7.18 -9.90 8.26
CA LEU A 160 6.44 -11.15 8.39
C LEU A 160 5.83 -11.28 9.79
N ILE A 161 4.70 -11.98 9.88
CA ILE A 161 4.10 -12.29 11.19
C ILE A 161 5.10 -13.11 12.04
N PRO A 162 5.19 -12.86 13.36
CA PRO A 162 6.25 -13.44 14.20
C PRO A 162 6.33 -14.97 14.16
N GLU A 163 5.17 -15.64 14.14
CA GLU A 163 5.08 -17.11 14.18
C GLU A 163 5.59 -17.75 12.89
N TYR A 164 5.63 -16.99 11.80
CA TYR A 164 6.04 -17.46 10.48
C TYR A 164 7.52 -17.22 10.17
N GLN A 165 8.15 -16.25 10.83
CA GLN A 165 9.48 -15.77 10.46
C GLN A 165 10.55 -16.87 10.50
N ALA A 166 10.51 -17.76 11.49
CA ALA A 166 11.43 -18.89 11.58
C ALA A 166 11.26 -19.90 10.44
N PHE A 167 10.03 -20.14 9.97
CA PHE A 167 9.78 -21.01 8.82
C PHE A 167 10.30 -20.39 7.54
N TYR A 168 9.98 -19.11 7.31
CA TYR A 168 10.40 -18.39 6.12
C TYR A 168 11.92 -18.35 6.00
N ASN A 169 12.63 -17.95 7.06
CA ASN A 169 14.10 -17.85 7.04
C ASN A 169 14.79 -19.19 6.76
N ARG A 170 14.17 -20.31 7.14
CA ARG A 170 14.74 -21.65 6.97
C ARG A 170 14.41 -22.28 5.61
N LEU A 171 13.21 -22.04 5.10
CA LEU A 171 12.64 -22.82 3.99
C LEU A 171 12.37 -22.01 2.72
N ALA A 172 12.31 -20.68 2.82
CA ALA A 172 12.06 -19.86 1.64
C ALA A 172 13.20 -19.99 0.62
N PRO A 173 12.89 -20.01 -0.67
CA PRO A 173 13.90 -20.05 -1.70
C PRO A 173 14.81 -18.81 -1.59
N ASN A 174 16.12 -19.03 -1.74
CA ASN A 174 17.09 -17.94 -1.87
C ASN A 174 16.78 -17.19 -3.17
N THR A 175 15.99 -16.12 -3.05
CA THR A 175 15.72 -15.14 -4.10
C THR A 175 16.35 -13.83 -3.74
#